data_AF-A0A7X5WU41-F1
#
_entry.id   AF-A0A7X5WU41-F1
#
_cell.length_a   1.000
_cell.length_b   1.000
_cell.length_c   1.000
_cell.angle_alpha   90.00
_cell.angle_beta   90.00
_cell.angle_gamma   90.00
#
_symmetry.space_group_name_H-M   'P 1'
#
loop_
_entity.id
_entity.type
_entity.pdbx_description
1 polymer ?
#
loop_
_entity_poly.entity_id
_entity_poly.type
_entity_poly.pdbx_seq_one_letter_code
_entity_poly.pdbx_strand_id
1 'polypeptide(L)'
;WTGTMNLTEPQAGSDVGALTTKAEPADDGTWRITGQKIFITYGEHDMADNIIHLVLARTPGAPPGTKGISLFIVPKILVNDDGSLGEPNDVRC
;
A
#
# COMPACT_ATOMS: atom_id res chain seq x y z
N TRP A 1 -6.99 15.32 0.62
CA TRP A 1 -6.30 14.14 1.16
C TRP A 1 -4.79 14.34 1.02
N THR A 2 -4.01 13.77 1.93
CA THR A 2 -2.55 13.71 1.78
C THR A 2 -2.14 12.38 1.13
N GLY A 3 -0.86 12.20 0.85
CA GLY A 3 -0.34 10.97 0.27
C GLY A 3 1.03 10.62 0.81
N THR A 4 1.37 9.33 0.78
CA THR A 4 2.64 8.80 1.29
C THR A 4 3.14 7.62 0.45
N MET A 5 4.46 7.41 0.46
CA MET A 5 5.16 6.39 -0.34
C MET A 5 5.62 5.23 0.54
N ASN A 6 5.10 4.03 0.30
CA ASN A 6 5.24 2.84 1.13
C ASN A 6 6.14 1.79 0.46
N LEU A 7 7.46 2.01 0.51
CA LEU A 7 8.47 1.21 -0.20
C LEU A 7 9.19 0.23 0.73
N THR A 8 9.86 0.79 1.74
CA THR A 8 10.87 0.13 2.57
C THR A 8 10.27 -0.89 3.54
N GLU A 9 10.95 -2.02 3.68
CA GLU A 9 10.66 -3.06 4.68
C GLU A 9 11.89 -3.26 5.59
N PRO A 10 11.75 -3.89 6.78
CA PRO A 10 12.89 -4.10 7.70
C PRO A 10 14.11 -4.74 7.05
N GLN A 11 13.89 -5.65 6.10
CA GLN A 11 14.92 -6.35 5.34
C GLN A 11 15.19 -5.76 3.95
N ALA A 12 14.45 -4.74 3.51
CA ALA A 12 14.50 -4.21 2.15
C ALA A 12 14.46 -2.67 2.15
N GLY A 13 15.65 -2.06 2.27
CA GLY A 13 15.89 -0.61 2.14
C GLY A 13 16.42 -0.24 0.76
N SER A 14 17.74 -0.08 0.64
CA SER A 14 18.40 0.22 -0.64
C SER A 14 18.11 -0.84 -1.72
N ASP A 15 17.99 -2.11 -1.31
CA ASP A 15 17.50 -3.20 -2.16
C ASP A 15 15.97 -3.36 -2.02
N VAL A 16 15.22 -2.46 -2.67
CA VAL A 16 13.75 -2.51 -2.73
C VAL A 16 13.26 -3.81 -3.40
N GLY A 17 14.09 -4.45 -4.23
CA GLY A 17 13.78 -5.70 -4.91
C GLY A 17 13.52 -6.87 -3.95
N ALA A 18 14.08 -6.81 -2.74
CA ALA A 18 13.94 -7.80 -1.69
C ALA A 18 12.65 -7.68 -0.85
N LEU A 19 11.72 -6.79 -1.23
CA LEU A 19 10.44 -6.67 -0.55
C LEU A 19 9.64 -7.97 -0.58
N THR A 20 8.89 -8.20 0.49
CA THR A 20 8.08 -9.40 0.74
C THR A 20 6.59 -9.12 0.82
N THR A 21 6.18 -7.84 0.88
CA THR A 21 4.76 -7.45 0.83
C THR A 21 4.11 -8.04 -0.42
N LYS A 22 2.97 -8.70 -0.23
CA LYS A 22 2.22 -9.39 -1.28
C LYS A 22 0.97 -8.60 -1.64
N ALA A 23 0.53 -8.76 -2.88
CA ALA A 23 -0.76 -8.30 -3.36
C ALA A 23 -1.50 -9.48 -3.97
N GLU A 24 -2.57 -9.96 -3.34
CA GLU A 24 -3.39 -11.06 -3.84
C GLU A 24 -4.66 -10.51 -4.52
N PRO A 25 -5.05 -11.00 -5.71
CA PRO A 25 -6.25 -10.51 -6.38
C PRO A 25 -7.50 -10.90 -5.58
N ALA A 26 -8.46 -9.98 -5.50
CA ALA A 26 -9.79 -10.23 -4.96
C ALA A 26 -10.82 -10.43 -6.09
N ASP A 27 -12.00 -10.96 -5.74
CA ASP A 27 -13.06 -11.27 -6.71
C ASP A 27 -13.75 -10.01 -7.29
N ASP A 28 -13.54 -8.85 -6.67
CA ASP A 28 -14.13 -7.55 -7.02
C ASP A 28 -13.23 -6.69 -7.95
N GLY A 29 -12.11 -7.26 -8.43
CA GLY A 29 -11.12 -6.54 -9.24
C GLY A 29 -10.13 -5.69 -8.44
N THR A 30 -10.24 -5.69 -7.11
CA THR A 30 -9.26 -5.06 -6.22
C THR A 30 -8.17 -6.05 -5.81
N TRP A 31 -7.25 -5.59 -4.95
CA TRP A 31 -6.15 -6.39 -4.42
C TRP A 31 -6.15 -6.34 -2.90
N ARG A 32 -5.78 -7.45 -2.27
CA ARG A 32 -5.52 -7.53 -0.83
C ARG A 32 -4.03 -7.46 -0.61
N ILE A 33 -3.59 -6.39 0.06
CA ILE A 33 -2.18 -6.13 0.33
C ILE A 33 -1.86 -6.66 1.73
N THR A 34 -0.81 -7.46 1.86
CA THR A 34 -0.35 -7.98 3.16
C THR A 34 1.15 -7.84 3.27
N GLY A 35 1.60 -7.13 4.31
CA GLY A 35 3.01 -6.90 4.60
C GLY A 35 3.17 -5.76 5.61
N GLN A 36 4.41 -5.45 5.94
CA GLN A 36 4.75 -4.35 6.85
C GLN A 36 5.78 -3.45 6.20
N LYS A 37 5.53 -2.14 6.25
CA LYS A 37 6.44 -1.10 5.77
C LYS A 37 7.01 -0.32 6.96
N ILE A 38 8.21 0.23 6.79
CA ILE A 38 8.87 1.02 7.82
C ILE A 38 9.42 2.32 7.25
N PHE A 39 9.63 3.31 8.12
CA PHE A 39 10.12 4.65 7.77
C PHE A 39 9.23 5.39 6.77
N ILE A 40 7.92 5.24 6.93
CA ILE A 40 6.93 5.87 6.07
C ILE A 40 6.63 7.26 6.60
N THR A 41 7.24 8.26 5.96
CA THR A 41 6.99 9.67 6.25
C THR A 41 5.53 10.00 6.02
N TYR A 42 4.88 10.62 7.01
CA TYR A 42 3.44 10.93 6.98
C TYR A 42 2.58 9.67 6.77
N GLY A 43 3.02 8.53 7.31
CA GLY A 43 2.23 7.29 7.30
C GLY A 43 0.90 7.40 8.03
N GLU A 44 0.79 8.30 9.01
CA GLU A 44 -0.46 8.63 9.72
C GLU A 44 -0.36 10.04 10.31
N HIS A 45 -1.49 10.76 10.35
CA HIS A 45 -1.69 12.03 11.04
C HIS A 45 -3.18 12.44 11.01
N ASP A 46 -3.56 13.38 11.87
CA ASP A 46 -4.93 13.95 11.96
C ASP A 46 -5.16 15.24 11.12
N MET A 47 -4.16 15.68 10.36
CA MET A 47 -4.23 16.93 9.56
C MET A 47 -5.07 16.83 8.28
N ALA A 48 -5.62 15.66 7.92
CA ALA A 48 -6.45 15.48 6.72
C ALA A 48 -7.45 14.34 6.89
N ASP A 49 -8.58 14.42 6.19
CA ASP A 49 -9.69 13.46 6.32
C ASP A 49 -9.35 12.05 5.78
N ASN A 50 -8.37 11.95 4.87
CA ASN A 50 -7.90 10.67 4.32
C ASN A 50 -6.43 10.78 3.88
N ILE A 51 -5.74 9.64 3.87
CA ILE A 51 -4.34 9.49 3.46
C ILE A 51 -4.30 8.42 2.37
N ILE A 52 -3.67 8.74 1.24
CA ILE A 52 -3.49 7.79 0.14
C ILE A 52 -2.10 7.16 0.21
N HIS A 53 -2.04 5.88 0.54
CA HIS A 53 -0.78 5.13 0.59
C HIS A 53 -0.48 4.55 -0.79
N LEU A 54 0.66 4.93 -1.35
CA LEU A 54 1.23 4.37 -2.57
C LEU A 54 2.16 3.22 -2.17
N VAL A 55 1.64 1.99 -2.20
CA VAL A 55 2.29 0.79 -1.63
C VAL A 55 2.93 -0.08 -2.70
N LEU A 56 4.21 -0.41 -2.53
CA LEU A 56 4.90 -1.41 -3.35
C LEU A 56 4.66 -2.82 -2.81
N ALA A 57 4.15 -3.70 -3.68
CA ALA A 57 3.90 -5.10 -3.36
C ALA A 57 4.11 -6.00 -4.57
N ARG A 58 4.24 -7.31 -4.34
CA ARG A 58 4.45 -8.32 -5.38
C ARG A 58 3.17 -9.13 -5.63
N THR A 59 2.78 -9.25 -6.88
CA THR A 59 1.65 -10.10 -7.30
C THR A 59 2.06 -11.56 -7.46
N PRO A 60 1.12 -12.52 -7.43
CA PRO A 60 1.42 -13.93 -7.63
C PRO A 60 2.08 -14.16 -8.99
N GLY A 61 3.17 -14.94 -9.00
CA GLY A 61 3.90 -15.28 -10.22
C GLY A 61 4.78 -14.17 -10.81
N ALA A 62 4.83 -12.97 -10.19
CA ALA A 62 5.71 -11.91 -10.63
C ALA A 62 7.20 -12.32 -10.49
N PRO A 63 8.08 -11.92 -11.44
CA PRO A 63 9.50 -12.28 -11.39
C PRO A 63 10.18 -11.69 -10.14
N PRO A 64 11.29 -12.27 -9.66
CA PRO A 64 12.02 -11.72 -8.51
C PRO A 64 12.62 -10.34 -8.80
N GLY A 65 13.02 -9.63 -7.73
CA GLY A 65 13.62 -8.30 -7.81
C GLY A 65 12.61 -7.21 -8.18
N THR A 66 13.13 -6.05 -8.58
CA THR A 66 12.32 -4.83 -8.79
C THR A 66 11.33 -4.93 -9.96
N LYS A 67 11.65 -5.72 -10.99
CA LYS A 67 10.78 -5.90 -12.16
C LYS A 67 9.44 -6.58 -11.86
N GLY A 68 9.34 -7.32 -10.75
CA GLY A 68 8.08 -7.95 -10.33
C GLY A 68 7.30 -7.15 -9.30
N ILE A 69 7.71 -5.92 -9.00
CA ILE A 69 7.01 -5.06 -8.05
C ILE A 69 5.93 -4.28 -8.81
N SER A 70 4.73 -4.23 -8.24
CA SER A 70 3.63 -3.38 -8.68
C SER A 70 3.36 -2.28 -7.65
N LEU A 71 2.71 -1.21 -8.08
CA LEU A 71 2.29 -0.10 -7.23
C LEU A 71 0.77 -0.15 -7.03
N PHE A 72 0.34 -0.01 -5.78
CA PHE A 72 -1.06 -0.05 -5.37
C PHE A 72 -1.47 1.24 -4.67
N ILE A 73 -2.70 1.67 -4.92
CA ILE A 73 -3.38 2.73 -4.17
C ILE A 73 -4.11 2.07 -3.00
N VAL A 74 -3.71 2.41 -1.78
CA VAL A 74 -4.32 1.89 -0.55
C VAL A 74 -4.77 3.09 0.29
N PRO A 75 -6.05 3.50 0.21
CA PRO A 75 -6.52 4.62 1.01
C PRO A 75 -6.67 4.19 2.48
N LYS A 76 -6.47 5.12 3.42
CA LYS A 76 -6.75 4.92 4.85
C LYS A 76 -8.24 4.67 5.11
N ILE A 77 -9.10 5.40 4.42
CA ILE A 77 -10.56 5.24 4.43
C ILE A 77 -11.02 4.95 3.01
N LEU A 78 -11.84 3.91 2.83
CA LEU A 78 -12.36 3.53 1.52
C LEU A 78 -13.20 4.66 0.91
N VAL A 79 -13.23 4.73 -0.42
CA VAL A 79 -13.89 5.81 -1.16
C VAL A 79 -15.07 5.22 -1.93
N ASN A 80 -16.25 5.77 -1.73
CA ASN A 80 -17.46 5.38 -2.44
C ASN A 80 -17.46 5.92 -3.88
N ASP A 81 -18.32 5.38 -4.74
CA ASP A 81 -18.41 5.78 -6.16
C ASP A 81 -18.73 7.28 -6.35
N ASP A 82 -19.41 7.92 -5.38
CA ASP A 82 -19.73 9.36 -5.38
C ASP A 82 -18.59 10.24 -4.83
N GLY A 83 -17.47 9.63 -4.44
CA GLY A 83 -16.30 10.31 -3.86
C GLY A 83 -16.40 10.57 -2.36
N SER A 84 -17.51 10.22 -1.70
CA SER A 84 -17.63 10.29 -0.24
C SER A 84 -16.74 9.24 0.45
N LEU A 85 -16.36 9.51 1.71
CA LEU A 85 -15.59 8.58 2.53
C LEU A 85 -16.50 7.52 3.12
N GLY A 86 -16.11 6.25 2.98
CA GLY A 86 -16.78 5.09 3.55
C GLY A 86 -16.10 4.58 4.82
N GLU A 87 -15.99 3.26 4.94
CA GLU A 87 -15.42 2.60 6.11
C GLU A 87 -13.88 2.70 6.16
N PRO A 88 -13.27 2.65 7.36
CA PRO A 88 -11.82 2.51 7.50
C PRO A 88 -11.30 1.28 6.77
N ASN A 89 -10.19 1.45 6.05
CA ASN A 89 -9.47 0.35 5.44
C ASN A 89 -8.52 -0.31 6.46
N ASP A 90 -7.99 -1.49 6.14
CA ASP A 90 -7.09 -2.23 7.02
C ASP A 90 -5.61 -1.83 6.83
N VAL A 91 -5.32 -0.54 6.94
CA VAL A 91 -3.96 0.02 7.00
C VAL A 91 -3.78 0.74 8.33
N ARG A 92 -2.70 0.42 9.06
CA ARG A 92 -2.49 0.90 10.43
C ARG A 92 -1.02 1.29 10.65
N CYS A 93 -0.80 2.33 11.44
CA CYS A 93 0.52 2.77 11.90
C CYS A 93 0.81 2.25 13.31
#